data_AF-A0A5D0JEK7-F1
#
_entry.id   AF-A0A5D0JEK7-F1
#
_cell.length_a   1.000
_cell.length_b   1.000
_cell.length_c   1.000
_cell.angle_alpha   90.00
_cell.angle_beta   90.00
_cell.angle_gamma   90.00
#
_symmetry.space_group_name_H-M   'P 1'
#
loop_
_entity.id
_entity.type
_entity.pdbx_description
1 polymer ?
#
loop_
_entity_poly.entity_id
_entity_poly.type
_entity_poly.pdbx_seq_one_letter_code
_entity_poly.pdbx_strand_id
1 'polypeptide(L)'
;SVMDLDKTYFAHEMAIDDTWMDSAIEQMTDNVFITFDLDAFDPSILPSTGTPEPGGLLWYETLDFLKQVFEEKNVVGFDIVELCPNEAEKSSDFLAA
;
A
#
# COMPACT_ATOMS: atom_id res chain seq x y z
N SER A 1 -19.50 6.50 2.20
CA SER A 1 -18.94 5.96 3.45
C SER A 1 -18.25 7.10 4.17
N VAL A 2 -18.33 7.17 5.50
CA VAL A 2 -17.54 8.16 6.28
C VAL A 2 -16.22 7.49 6.62
N MET A 3 -15.10 8.21 6.49
CA MET A 3 -13.77 7.73 6.84
C MET A 3 -13.70 7.45 8.34
N ASP A 4 -13.20 6.28 8.73
CA ASP A 4 -12.96 5.90 10.12
C ASP A 4 -11.52 6.30 10.48
N LEU A 5 -11.37 7.44 11.17
CA LEU A 5 -10.06 8.03 11.46
C LEU A 5 -9.22 7.17 12.41
N ASP A 6 -9.84 6.30 13.22
CA ASP A 6 -9.12 5.42 14.13
C ASP A 6 -8.45 4.25 13.38
N LYS A 7 -8.88 4.00 12.13
CA LYS A 7 -8.40 2.92 11.26
C LYS A 7 -7.73 3.41 9.98
N THR A 8 -7.52 4.73 9.90
CA THR A 8 -6.91 5.37 8.73
C THR A 8 -5.55 5.90 9.15
N TYR A 9 -4.51 5.47 8.45
CA TYR A 9 -3.15 5.94 8.64
C TYR A 9 -2.81 6.86 7.47
N PHE A 10 -2.54 8.14 7.75
CA PHE A 10 -2.22 9.10 6.70
C PHE A 10 -0.71 9.09 6.41
N ALA A 11 -0.35 9.17 5.13
CA ALA A 11 1.05 9.09 4.68
C ALA A 11 2.00 10.07 5.40
N HIS A 12 1.54 11.30 5.68
CA HIS A 12 2.35 12.31 6.38
C HIS A 12 2.60 11.98 7.86
N GLU A 13 1.74 11.17 8.48
CA GLU A 13 1.91 10.67 9.84
C GLU A 13 2.80 9.43 9.84
N MET A 14 2.55 8.49 8.91
CA MET A 14 3.36 7.28 8.70
C MET A 14 4.83 7.60 8.42
N ALA A 15 5.12 8.73 7.75
CA ALA A 15 6.49 9.18 7.49
C ALA A 15 7.26 9.62 8.74
N ILE A 16 6.57 9.86 9.87
CA ILE A 16 7.15 10.35 11.12
C ILE A 16 7.06 9.30 12.23
N ASP A 17 5.98 8.51 12.24
CA ASP A 17 5.67 7.49 13.23
C ASP A 17 5.78 6.10 12.61
N ASP A 18 6.75 5.31 13.05
CA ASP A 18 7.00 3.94 12.56
C ASP A 18 6.09 2.87 13.20
N THR A 19 5.24 3.25 14.17
CA THR A 19 4.35 2.32 14.88
C THR A 19 3.06 1.98 14.14
N TRP A 20 2.81 2.64 12.99
CA TRP A 20 1.58 2.47 12.21
C TRP A 20 1.37 1.03 11.72
N MET A 21 2.45 0.32 11.39
CA MET A 21 2.38 -1.06 10.88
C MET A 21 1.79 -2.01 11.93
N ASP A 22 2.39 -2.02 13.12
CA ASP A 22 1.93 -2.84 14.26
C ASP A 22 0.49 -2.48 14.62
N SER A 23 0.21 -1.17 14.71
CA SER A 23 -1.13 -0.67 15.02
C SER A 23 -2.16 -1.15 13.99
N ALA A 24 -1.85 -1.10 12.69
CA ALA A 24 -2.75 -1.53 11.64
C ALA A 24 -3.02 -3.04 11.74
N ILE A 25 -1.99 -3.85 11.97
CA ILE A 25 -2.07 -5.32 12.09
C ILE A 25 -2.89 -5.72 13.33
N GLU A 26 -2.71 -5.06 14.47
CA GLU A 26 -3.48 -5.33 15.69
C GLU A 26 -4.98 -5.08 15.50
N GLN A 27 -5.36 -4.12 14.66
CA GLN A 27 -6.77 -3.82 14.36
C GLN A 27 -7.43 -4.81 13.38
N MET A 28 -6.65 -5.66 12.70
CA MET A 28 -7.16 -6.65 11.75
C MET A 28 -7.67 -7.91 12.45
N THR A 29 -8.76 -8.47 11.93
CA THR A 29 -9.21 -9.83 12.28
C THR A 29 -8.24 -10.89 11.75
N ASP A 30 -8.39 -12.14 12.21
CA ASP A 30 -7.54 -13.26 11.77
C ASP A 30 -7.56 -13.48 10.25
N ASN A 31 -8.71 -13.28 9.60
CA ASN A 31 -8.83 -13.36 8.14
C ASN A 31 -8.79 -11.96 7.53
N VAL A 32 -7.90 -11.74 6.57
CA VAL A 32 -7.72 -10.45 5.91
C VAL A 32 -7.79 -10.61 4.39
N PHE A 33 -8.50 -9.70 3.73
CA PHE A 33 -8.42 -9.51 2.29
C PHE A 33 -7.69 -8.20 2.03
N ILE A 34 -6.64 -8.24 1.21
CA ILE A 34 -5.84 -7.06 0.88
C ILE A 34 -6.25 -6.57 -0.51
N THR A 35 -6.59 -5.30 -0.62
CA THR A 35 -6.66 -4.59 -1.91
C THR A 35 -5.61 -3.50 -1.85
N PHE A 36 -4.68 -3.55 -2.80
CA PHE A 36 -3.57 -2.63 -2.87
C PHE A 36 -3.72 -1.75 -4.10
N ASP A 37 -3.98 -0.47 -3.87
CA ASP A 37 -3.98 0.55 -4.90
C ASP A 37 -2.55 0.96 -5.21
N LEU A 38 -2.13 0.79 -6.47
CA LEU A 38 -0.77 1.16 -6.89
C LEU A 38 -0.55 2.67 -6.85
N ASP A 39 -1.60 3.49 -6.82
CA ASP A 39 -1.47 4.93 -6.65
C ASP A 39 -1.01 5.37 -5.25
N ALA A 40 -1.03 4.45 -4.27
CA ALA A 40 -0.48 4.66 -2.94
C ALA A 40 1.06 4.69 -2.91
N PHE A 41 1.73 4.16 -3.95
CA PHE A 41 3.17 4.26 -4.08
C PHE A 41 3.59 5.67 -4.50
N ASP A 42 4.76 6.11 -4.03
CA ASP A 42 5.31 7.39 -4.46
C ASP A 42 5.56 7.40 -5.99
N PRO A 43 5.19 8.47 -6.71
CA PRO A 43 5.37 8.57 -8.16
C PRO A 43 6.82 8.49 -8.62
N SER A 44 7.81 8.65 -7.73
CA SER A 44 9.22 8.40 -8.05
C SER A 44 9.53 6.93 -8.35
N ILE A 45 8.70 5.99 -7.88
CA ILE A 45 8.82 4.56 -8.15
C ILE A 45 7.65 4.00 -8.96
N LEU A 46 6.45 4.59 -8.87
CA LEU A 46 5.26 4.18 -9.63
C LEU A 46 4.54 5.38 -10.25
N PRO A 47 5.06 5.95 -11.35
CA PRO A 47 4.42 7.08 -12.03
C PRO A 47 3.19 6.68 -12.86
N SER A 48 3.04 5.42 -13.26
CA SER A 48 2.01 4.98 -14.22
C SER A 48 0.71 4.53 -13.55
N THR A 49 0.00 5.50 -12.95
CA THR A 49 -1.35 5.38 -12.36
C THR A 49 -2.26 6.50 -12.86
N GLY A 50 -3.57 6.39 -12.64
CA GLY A 50 -4.54 7.46 -12.93
C GLY A 50 -4.35 8.71 -12.07
N THR A 51 -3.92 8.56 -10.81
CA THR A 51 -3.81 9.66 -9.84
C THR A 51 -2.50 9.59 -9.05
N PRO A 52 -1.36 10.02 -9.61
CA PRO A 52 -0.09 9.96 -8.89
C PRO A 52 -0.07 10.93 -7.69
N GLU A 53 0.12 10.41 -6.46
CA GLU A 53 0.13 11.20 -5.23
C GLU A 53 1.53 11.30 -4.59
N PRO A 54 2.11 12.51 -4.41
CA PRO A 54 3.45 12.66 -3.86
C PRO A 54 3.52 12.34 -2.36
N GLY A 55 4.64 11.75 -1.92
CA GLY A 55 4.84 11.37 -0.52
C GLY A 55 4.16 10.06 -0.14
N GLY A 56 3.87 9.23 -1.14
CA GLY A 56 3.35 7.89 -0.97
C GLY A 56 4.39 6.90 -0.45
N LEU A 57 4.01 5.63 -0.41
CA LEU A 57 4.82 4.55 0.09
C LEU A 57 6.04 4.28 -0.80
N LEU A 58 7.12 3.77 -0.20
CA LEU A 58 8.28 3.25 -0.92
C LEU A 58 8.28 1.71 -0.94
N TRP A 59 9.04 1.15 -1.88
CA TRP A 59 9.05 -0.29 -2.17
C TRP A 59 9.31 -1.16 -0.95
N TYR A 60 10.42 -0.93 -0.23
CA TYR A 60 10.82 -1.80 0.88
C TYR A 60 9.92 -1.63 2.10
N GLU A 61 9.49 -0.40 2.41
CA GLU A 61 8.53 -0.13 3.48
C GLU A 61 7.21 -0.90 3.25
N THR A 62 6.69 -0.85 2.02
CA THR A 62 5.48 -1.58 1.64
C THR A 62 5.66 -3.08 1.77
N LEU A 63 6.78 -3.62 1.26
CA LEU A 63 7.06 -5.04 1.36
C LEU A 63 7.20 -5.51 2.81
N ASP A 64 7.80 -4.69 3.68
CA ASP A 64 7.99 -5.06 5.08
C ASP A 64 6.66 -5.04 5.84
N PHE A 65 5.75 -4.11 5.53
CA PHE A 65 4.38 -4.16 6.04
C PHE A 65 3.63 -5.40 5.56
N LEU A 66 3.65 -5.67 4.24
CA LEU A 66 2.95 -6.81 3.67
C LEU A 66 3.48 -8.13 4.26
N LYS A 67 4.80 -8.32 4.38
CA LYS A 67 5.38 -9.52 5.00
C LYS A 67 4.84 -9.75 6.41
N GLN A 68 4.79 -8.70 7.25
CA GLN A 68 4.25 -8.81 8.60
C GLN A 68 2.78 -9.22 8.60
N VAL A 69 1.96 -8.62 7.72
CA VAL A 69 0.56 -9.02 7.56
C VAL A 69 0.44 -10.50 7.17
N PHE A 70 1.26 -10.99 6.24
CA PHE A 70 1.26 -12.39 5.81
C PHE A 70 1.81 -13.36 6.87
N GLU A 71 2.67 -12.91 7.77
CA GLU A 71 3.19 -13.71 8.88
C GLU A 71 2.18 -13.83 10.03
N GLU A 72 1.40 -12.78 10.30
CA GLU A 72 0.51 -12.71 11.46
C GLU A 72 -0.95 -13.02 11.16
N LYS A 73 -1.40 -12.85 9.91
CA LYS A 73 -2.80 -12.99 9.52
C LYS A 73 -2.99 -14.04 8.43
N ASN A 74 -4.18 -14.64 8.40
CA ASN A 74 -4.60 -15.48 7.31
C ASN A 74 -5.11 -14.63 6.14
N VAL A 75 -4.23 -14.31 5.20
CA VAL A 75 -4.60 -13.57 3.99
C VAL A 75 -5.40 -14.47 3.04
N VAL A 76 -6.70 -14.20 2.93
CA VAL A 76 -7.65 -15.01 2.14
C VAL A 76 -7.76 -14.57 0.68
N GLY A 77 -7.18 -13.42 0.35
CA GLY A 77 -7.15 -12.87 -1.00
C GLY A 77 -6.31 -11.59 -1.06
N PHE A 78 -5.81 -11.32 -2.26
CA PHE A 78 -4.97 -10.16 -2.56
C PHE A 78 -5.34 -9.66 -3.95
N ASP A 79 -5.64 -8.36 -4.07
CA ASP A 79 -5.95 -7.69 -5.32
C ASP A 79 -5.02 -6.48 -5.52
N ILE A 80 -4.56 -6.26 -6.75
CA ILE A 80 -3.70 -5.14 -7.16
C ILE A 80 -4.45 -4.34 -8.20
N VAL A 81 -4.67 -3.05 -7.94
CA VAL A 81 -5.52 -2.18 -8.76
C VAL A 81 -4.77 -0.90 -9.19
N GLU A 82 -5.39 -0.14 -10.10
CA GLU A 82 -4.92 1.16 -10.60
C GLU A 82 -3.56 1.20 -11.32
N LEU A 83 -3.06 0.05 -11.82
CA LEU A 83 -2.00 0.11 -12.84
C LEU A 83 -2.57 0.78 -14.10
N CYS A 84 -1.93 1.85 -14.55
CA CYS A 84 -2.24 2.51 -15.80
C CYS A 84 -1.03 2.45 -16.74
N PRO A 85 -0.81 1.33 -17.46
CA PRO A 85 0.40 1.10 -18.24
C PRO A 85 0.73 2.23 -19.21
N ASN A 86 2.02 2.60 -19.26
CA ASN A 86 2.53 3.63 -20.15
C ASN A 86 3.49 2.98 -21.18
N GLU A 87 3.37 3.33 -22.46
CA GLU A 87 4.24 2.77 -23.51
C GLU A 87 5.71 3.24 -23.36
N ALA A 88 5.91 4.46 -22.87
CA ALA A 88 7.24 5.08 -22.72
C ALA A 88 7.87 4.85 -21.34
N GLU A 89 7.06 4.48 -20.34
CA GLU A 89 7.47 4.27 -18.95
C GLU A 89 7.08 2.85 -18.56
N LYS A 90 8.05 1.94 -18.57
CA LYS A 90 7.83 0.50 -18.33
C LYS A 90 8.18 0.05 -16.91
N SER A 91 8.82 0.89 -16.12
CA SER A 91 9.23 0.49 -14.77
C SER A 91 8.03 0.18 -13.87
N SER A 92 6.93 0.93 -14.01
CA SER A 92 5.68 0.66 -13.29
C SER A 92 5.09 -0.72 -13.63
N ASP A 93 5.14 -1.12 -14.90
CA ASP A 93 4.67 -2.45 -15.35
C ASP A 93 5.48 -3.58 -14.69
N PHE A 94 6.79 -3.39 -14.49
CA PHE A 94 7.65 -4.37 -13.81
C PHE A 94 7.51 -4.33 -12.28
N LEU A 95 7.20 -3.18 -11.70
CA LEU A 95 6.97 -3.05 -10.27
C LEU A 95 5.69 -3.78 -9.85
N ALA A 96 4.64 -3.68 -10.66
CA ALA A 96 3.34 -4.32 -10.42
C ALA A 96 3.31 -5.84 -10.70
N ALA A 97 4.38 -6.42 -11.25
CA ALA A 97 4.44 -7.79 -11.76
C ALA A 97 4.80 -8.86 -10.71
#